data_AF-A0A653DXA6-F1
#
_entry.id   AF-A0A653DXA6-F1
#
_cell.length_a   1.000
_cell.length_b   1.000
_cell.length_c   1.000
_cell.angle_alpha   90.00
_cell.angle_beta   90.00
_cell.angle_gamma   90.00
#
_symmetry.space_group_name_H-M   'P 1'
#
loop_
_entity.id
_entity.type
_entity.pdbx_description
1 polymer ?
#
loop_
_entity_poly.entity_id
_entity_poly.type
_entity_poly.pdbx_seq_one_letter_code
_entity_poly.pdbx_strand_id
1 'polypeptide(L)'
;MLCLADDEQDLLLQLAAVLAVGSIALWPENHSELHAKLPKEVQQRIQLITDWTTCDNAFDSIIHHGDSDQLREVCLQAAQRPGAIIGVNGLNKGETDIPMERLLVEHSLSVNTAAAGGNASLMTIG
;
A
#
# COMPACT_ATOMS: atom_id res chain seq x y z
N MET A 1 3.84 -1.37 -0.61
CA MET A 1 2.99 -1.60 0.58
C MET A 1 3.37 -2.92 1.21
N LEU A 2 3.59 -2.95 2.52
CA LEU A 2 3.90 -4.18 3.25
C LEU A 2 2.62 -4.97 3.52
N CYS A 3 2.64 -6.25 3.18
CA CYS A 3 1.53 -7.18 3.40
C CYS A 3 1.91 -8.17 4.51
N LEU A 4 1.14 -8.19 5.61
CA LEU A 4 1.35 -9.07 6.75
C LEU A 4 0.07 -9.88 6.99
N ALA A 5 0.14 -11.18 6.75
CA ALA A 5 -0.96 -12.11 7.01
C ALA A 5 -0.39 -13.52 7.22
N ASP A 6 -0.97 -14.26 8.18
CA ASP A 6 -0.60 -15.66 8.41
C ASP A 6 -1.28 -16.60 7.39
N ASP A 7 -2.48 -16.24 6.95
CA ASP A 7 -3.30 -17.04 6.03
C ASP A 7 -3.02 -16.66 4.57
N GLU A 8 -2.93 -17.67 3.69
CA GLU A 8 -2.64 -17.45 2.27
C GLU A 8 -3.76 -16.67 1.56
N GLN A 9 -5.04 -16.88 1.93
CA GLN A 9 -6.16 -16.17 1.29
C GLN A 9 -6.13 -14.69 1.64
N ASP A 10 -5.89 -14.38 2.91
CA ASP A 10 -5.73 -13.01 3.40
C ASP A 10 -4.55 -12.31 2.72
N LEU A 11 -3.42 -13.01 2.54
CA LEU A 11 -2.26 -12.45 1.86
C LEU A 11 -2.54 -12.19 0.36
N LEU A 12 -3.26 -13.09 -0.30
CA LEU A 12 -3.68 -12.90 -1.70
C LEU A 12 -4.70 -11.77 -1.85
N LEU A 13 -5.59 -11.59 -0.87
CA LEU A 13 -6.51 -10.45 -0.83
C LEU A 13 -5.75 -9.12 -0.68
N GLN A 14 -4.77 -9.06 0.24
CA GLN A 14 -3.89 -7.89 0.36
C GLN A 14 -3.15 -7.61 -0.95
N LEU A 15 -2.64 -8.64 -1.62
CA LEU A 15 -2.01 -8.50 -2.93
C LEU A 15 -2.98 -7.93 -3.97
N ALA A 16 -4.19 -8.46 -4.07
CA ALA A 16 -5.21 -7.96 -4.99
C ALA A 16 -5.50 -6.47 -4.75
N ALA A 17 -5.61 -6.07 -3.48
CA ALA A 17 -5.77 -4.67 -3.09
C ALA A 17 -4.59 -3.81 -3.58
N VAL A 18 -3.36 -4.18 -3.22
CA VAL A 18 -2.14 -3.45 -3.61
C VAL A 18 -2.01 -3.30 -5.13
N LEU A 19 -2.32 -4.36 -5.89
CA LEU A 19 -2.26 -4.32 -7.35
C LEU A 19 -3.36 -3.44 -7.96
N ALA A 20 -4.57 -3.45 -7.39
CA ALA A 20 -5.69 -2.65 -7.89
C ALA A 20 -5.43 -1.13 -7.77
N VAL A 21 -4.66 -0.70 -6.77
CA VAL A 21 -4.18 0.70 -6.63
C VAL A 21 -2.85 0.96 -7.36
N GLY A 22 -2.40 0.02 -8.20
CA GLY A 22 -1.22 0.18 -9.05
C GLY A 22 0.12 0.10 -8.32
N SER A 23 0.13 -0.31 -7.04
CA SER A 23 1.31 -0.35 -6.18
C SER A 23 2.09 -1.67 -6.27
N ILE A 24 3.25 -1.72 -5.60
CA ILE A 24 4.09 -2.92 -5.44
C ILE A 24 3.89 -3.48 -4.02
N ALA A 25 3.71 -4.80 -3.92
CA ALA A 25 3.60 -5.50 -2.65
C ALA A 25 4.99 -5.86 -2.11
N LEU A 26 5.20 -5.65 -0.81
CA LEU A 26 6.35 -6.19 -0.08
C LEU A 26 5.87 -7.36 0.76
N TRP A 27 6.48 -8.52 0.57
CA TRP A 27 6.14 -9.76 1.25
C TRP A 27 7.34 -10.27 2.04
N PRO A 28 7.16 -10.69 3.30
CA PRO A 28 8.22 -11.40 4.00
C PRO A 28 8.60 -12.72 3.29
N GLU A 29 9.89 -13.11 3.35
CA GLU A 29 10.45 -14.25 2.60
C GLU A 29 9.82 -15.62 2.93
N ASN A 30 9.18 -15.75 4.10
CA ASN A 30 8.40 -16.94 4.46
C ASN A 30 7.24 -17.23 3.49
N HIS A 31 6.83 -16.26 2.66
CA HIS A 31 5.81 -16.44 1.61
C HIS A 31 6.40 -16.75 0.21
N SER A 32 7.70 -17.04 0.11
CA SER A 32 8.39 -17.34 -1.15
C SER A 32 7.80 -18.52 -1.93
N GLU A 33 7.30 -19.55 -1.24
CA GLU A 33 6.65 -20.69 -1.90
C GLU A 33 5.34 -20.31 -2.59
N LEU A 34 4.52 -19.47 -1.94
CA LEU A 34 3.30 -18.95 -2.55
C LEU A 34 3.63 -18.02 -3.72
N HIS A 35 4.61 -17.13 -3.55
CA HIS A 35 5.10 -16.24 -4.61
C HIS A 35 5.49 -17.02 -5.87
N ALA A 36 6.24 -18.11 -5.72
CA ALA A 36 6.67 -18.94 -6.84
C ALA A 36 5.52 -19.61 -7.62
N LYS A 37 4.35 -19.80 -6.98
CA LYS A 37 3.15 -20.37 -7.62
C LYS A 37 2.36 -19.34 -8.43
N LEU A 38 2.59 -18.05 -8.23
CA LEU A 38 1.85 -16.97 -8.92
C LEU A 38 2.28 -16.83 -10.39
N PRO A 39 1.44 -16.26 -11.26
CA PRO A 39 1.85 -15.88 -12.62
C PRO A 39 3.06 -14.94 -12.61
N LYS A 40 3.94 -15.05 -13.61
CA LYS A 40 5.19 -14.25 -13.68
C LYS A 40 4.94 -12.74 -13.61
N GLU A 41 3.88 -12.26 -14.26
CA GLU A 41 3.51 -10.83 -14.25
C GLU A 41 3.15 -10.35 -12.83
N VAL A 42 2.52 -11.21 -12.04
CA VAL A 42 2.18 -10.93 -10.63
C VAL A 42 3.44 -10.99 -9.76
N GLN A 43 4.31 -11.97 -9.98
CA GLN A 43 5.58 -12.09 -9.26
C GLN A 43 6.44 -10.82 -9.39
N GLN A 44 6.45 -10.18 -10.56
CA GLN A 44 7.18 -8.93 -10.82
C GLN A 44 6.64 -7.73 -10.03
N ARG A 45 5.43 -7.82 -9.48
CA ARG A 45 4.78 -6.78 -8.67
C ARG A 45 4.92 -7.06 -7.17
N ILE A 46 5.70 -8.07 -6.80
CA ILE A 46 5.97 -8.46 -5.41
C ILE A 46 7.48 -8.45 -5.20
N GLN A 47 7.93 -7.76 -4.16
CA GLN A 47 9.30 -7.82 -3.69
C GLN A 47 9.33 -8.59 -2.37
N LEU A 48 10.11 -9.68 -2.35
CA LEU A 48 10.38 -10.44 -1.15
C LEU A 48 11.42 -9.71 -0.29
N ILE A 49 11.21 -9.69 1.02
CA ILE A 49 12.10 -9.05 1.99
C ILE A 49 12.33 -9.97 3.19
N THR A 50 13.54 -9.97 3.72
CA THR A 50 13.91 -10.85 4.84
C THR A 50 13.30 -10.38 6.16
N ASP A 51 13.43 -9.08 6.46
CA ASP A 51 12.92 -8.48 7.69
C ASP A 51 12.53 -7.03 7.46
N TRP A 52 11.24 -6.74 7.53
CA TRP A 52 10.71 -5.41 7.28
C TRP A 52 11.04 -4.40 8.41
N THR A 53 11.36 -4.87 9.61
CA THR A 53 11.67 -4.01 10.77
C THR A 53 13.07 -3.39 10.68
N THR A 54 13.99 -4.08 9.99
CA THR A 54 15.37 -3.63 9.76
C THR A 54 15.62 -3.16 8.32
N CYS A 55 14.67 -3.40 7.42
CA CYS A 55 14.76 -2.95 6.03
C CYS A 55 14.81 -1.42 5.91
N ASP A 56 15.87 -0.92 5.26
CA ASP A 56 15.94 0.43 4.69
C ASP A 56 14.91 0.68 3.58
N ASN A 57 14.18 -0.35 3.16
CA ASN A 57 13.13 -0.22 2.14
C ASN A 57 12.04 0.72 2.65
N ALA A 58 11.94 1.87 1.99
CA ALA A 58 10.84 2.79 2.12
C ALA A 58 9.57 2.14 1.58
N PHE A 59 8.58 1.96 2.44
CA PHE A 59 7.21 1.67 2.06
C PHE A 59 6.29 2.61 2.82
N ASP A 60 5.15 2.93 2.20
CA ASP A 60 4.31 4.03 2.66
C ASP A 60 3.14 3.57 3.55
N SER A 61 2.84 2.26 3.54
CA SER A 61 1.75 1.68 4.33
C SER A 61 1.95 0.18 4.58
N ILE A 62 1.35 -0.30 5.69
CA ILE A 62 1.22 -1.70 6.09
C ILE A 62 -0.26 -2.10 6.02
N ILE A 63 -0.53 -3.28 5.47
CA ILE A 63 -1.82 -3.96 5.58
C ILE A 63 -1.59 -5.23 6.41
N HIS A 64 -2.36 -5.39 7.47
CA HIS A 64 -2.27 -6.52 8.39
C HIS A 64 -3.61 -7.22 8.55
N HIS A 65 -3.67 -8.52 8.25
CA HIS A 65 -4.76 -9.42 8.69
C HIS A 65 -4.29 -10.23 9.89
N GLY A 66 -5.00 -10.17 11.00
CA GLY A 66 -4.60 -10.85 12.23
C GLY A 66 -5.50 -10.55 13.42
N ASP A 67 -5.02 -10.88 14.61
CA ASP A 67 -5.69 -10.49 15.86
C ASP A 67 -5.17 -9.15 16.40
N SER A 68 -5.80 -8.67 17.49
CA SER A 68 -5.47 -7.38 18.10
C SER A 68 -4.10 -7.32 18.74
N ASP A 69 -3.57 -8.45 19.23
CA ASP A 69 -2.26 -8.49 19.89
C ASP A 69 -1.16 -8.42 18.84
N GLN A 70 -1.30 -9.17 17.74
CA GLN A 70 -0.43 -9.07 16.56
C GLN A 70 -0.46 -7.65 15.98
N LEU A 71 -1.65 -7.07 15.79
CA LEU A 71 -1.79 -5.70 15.25
C LEU A 71 -1.11 -4.67 16.14
N ARG A 72 -1.22 -4.82 17.47
CA ARG A 72 -0.53 -3.95 18.41
C ARG A 72 0.98 -4.04 18.26
N GLU A 73 1.53 -5.24 18.14
CA GLU A 73 2.97 -5.44 17.94
C GLU A 73 3.46 -4.80 16.64
N VAL A 74 2.73 -5.01 15.53
CA VAL A 74 3.03 -4.38 14.24
C VAL A 74 3.01 -2.85 14.35
N CYS A 75 2.02 -2.26 15.03
CA CYS A 75 1.97 -0.81 15.26
C CYS A 75 3.16 -0.31 16.08
N LEU A 76 3.60 -1.04 17.12
CA LEU A 76 4.75 -0.68 17.92
C LEU A 76 6.05 -0.71 17.09
N GLN A 77 6.24 -1.75 16.28
CA GLN A 77 7.39 -1.88 15.38
C GLN A 77 7.38 -0.80 14.30
N ALA A 78 6.22 -0.53 13.69
CA ALA A 78 6.06 0.53 12.70
C ALA A 78 6.42 1.92 13.27
N ALA A 79 6.03 2.20 14.51
CA ALA A 79 6.33 3.46 15.19
C ALA A 79 7.82 3.67 15.52
N GLN A 80 8.62 2.59 15.55
CA GLN A 80 10.06 2.67 15.77
C GLN A 80 10.85 2.98 14.49
N ARG A 81 10.22 2.87 13.30
CA ARG A 81 10.90 3.12 12.03
C ARG A 81 11.31 4.59 11.91
N PRO A 82 12.54 4.87 11.43
CA PRO A 82 12.93 6.23 11.10
C PRO A 82 12.18 6.72 9.85
N GLY A 83 12.01 8.04 9.75
CA GLY A 83 11.42 8.68 8.58
C GLY A 83 9.94 9.03 8.75
N ALA A 84 9.19 8.99 7.65
CA ALA A 84 7.78 9.35 7.65
C ALA A 84 6.95 8.32 8.45
N ILE A 85 5.93 8.80 9.17
CA ILE A 85 4.97 7.93 9.83
C ILE A 85 4.17 7.20 8.75
N ILE A 86 4.14 5.87 8.86
CA ILE A 86 3.43 5.00 7.93
C ILE A 86 2.09 4.56 8.54
N GLY A 87 1.05 4.49 7.70
CA GLY A 87 -0.27 4.02 8.11
C GLY A 87 -0.32 2.49 8.20
N VAL A 88 -0.89 1.96 9.29
CA VAL A 88 -1.18 0.53 9.48
C VAL A 88 -2.68 0.31 9.35
N ASN A 89 -3.09 -0.46 8.34
CA ASN A 89 -4.47 -0.90 8.14
C ASN A 89 -4.62 -2.31 8.73
N GLY A 90 -5.21 -2.39 9.92
CA GLY A 90 -5.49 -3.66 10.59
C GLY A 90 -6.88 -4.19 10.24
N LEU A 91 -6.96 -5.47 9.91
CA LEU A 91 -8.15 -6.22 9.56
C LEU A 91 -8.16 -7.55 10.34
N ASN A 92 -9.34 -8.07 10.64
CA ASN A 92 -9.45 -9.41 11.22
C ASN A 92 -9.16 -10.48 10.16
N LYS A 93 -8.74 -11.67 10.57
CA LYS A 93 -8.55 -12.80 9.64
C LYS A 93 -9.84 -13.08 8.85
N GLY A 94 -9.73 -13.20 7.53
CA GLY A 94 -10.86 -13.41 6.61
C GLY A 94 -11.71 -12.17 6.31
N GLU A 95 -11.36 -11.00 6.84
CA GLU A 95 -12.06 -9.75 6.54
C GLU A 95 -11.69 -9.26 5.13
N THR A 96 -12.69 -8.95 4.30
CA THR A 96 -12.46 -8.66 2.88
C THR A 96 -12.47 -7.18 2.51
N ASP A 97 -12.93 -6.32 3.43
CA ASP A 97 -13.19 -4.90 3.17
C ASP A 97 -11.95 -4.04 3.44
N ILE A 98 -10.93 -4.19 2.59
CA ILE A 98 -9.71 -3.38 2.69
C ILE A 98 -10.04 -1.92 2.25
N PRO A 99 -9.77 -0.90 3.09
CA PRO A 99 -10.10 0.49 2.79
C PRO A 99 -9.14 1.08 1.75
N MET A 100 -9.43 0.84 0.47
CA MET A 100 -8.57 1.16 -0.68
C MET A 100 -8.25 2.65 -0.82
N GLU A 101 -9.15 3.53 -0.39
CA GLU A 101 -8.95 4.98 -0.39
C GLU A 101 -7.76 5.42 0.47
N ARG A 102 -7.37 4.62 1.47
CA ARG A 102 -6.20 4.88 2.33
C ARG A 102 -4.89 4.41 1.71
N LEU A 103 -4.96 3.71 0.58
CA LEU A 103 -3.80 3.17 -0.13
C LEU A 103 -3.38 4.08 -1.30
N LEU A 104 -4.05 5.22 -1.49
CA LEU A 104 -3.74 6.19 -2.53
C LEU A 104 -3.06 7.42 -1.94
N VAL A 105 -2.24 8.09 -2.76
CA VAL A 105 -1.67 9.40 -2.44
C VAL A 105 -2.47 10.47 -3.16
N GLU A 106 -3.14 11.33 -2.41
CA GLU A 106 -3.89 12.45 -2.97
C GLU A 106 -2.94 13.51 -3.55
N HIS A 107 -3.28 14.03 -4.73
CA HIS A 107 -2.51 15.08 -5.40
C HIS A 107 -3.43 16.16 -5.95
N SER A 108 -3.18 17.42 -5.58
CA SER A 108 -3.95 18.57 -6.04
C SER A 108 -3.11 19.44 -6.98
N LEU A 109 -3.65 19.73 -8.16
CA LEU A 109 -3.00 20.57 -9.17
C LEU A 109 -3.83 21.83 -9.41
N SER A 110 -3.26 22.99 -9.08
CA SER A 110 -3.86 24.29 -9.38
C SER A 110 -3.14 24.94 -10.55
N VAL A 111 -3.85 25.15 -11.66
CA VAL A 111 -3.30 25.74 -12.89
C VAL A 111 -3.90 27.13 -13.08
N ASN A 112 -3.05 28.16 -13.11
CA ASN A 112 -3.48 29.49 -13.48
C ASN A 112 -3.68 29.58 -15.01
N THR A 113 -4.93 29.39 -15.45
CA THR A 113 -5.31 29.43 -16.86
C THR A 113 -5.25 30.82 -17.49
N ALA A 114 -5.13 31.89 -16.69
CA ALA A 114 -5.01 33.27 -17.16
C ALA A 114 -3.56 33.78 -17.19
N ALA A 115 -2.57 32.93 -16.86
CA ALA A 115 -1.17 33.33 -16.74
C ALA A 115 -0.59 33.96 -18.02
N ALA A 116 -1.13 33.61 -19.20
CA ALA A 116 -0.74 34.19 -20.49
C ALA A 116 -1.34 35.58 -20.78
N GLY A 117 -2.04 36.19 -19.82
CA GLY A 117 -2.58 37.55 -19.93
C GLY A 117 -4.05 37.65 -20.33
N GLY A 118 -4.79 36.55 -20.35
CA GLY A 118 -6.23 36.54 -20.63
C GLY A 118 -6.88 35.20 -20.32
N ASN A 119 -8.17 35.21 -19.98
CA ASN A 119 -8.93 33.99 -19.75
C ASN A 119 -9.74 33.66 -21.02
N ALA A 120 -9.29 32.66 -21.78
CA ALA A 120 -9.94 32.24 -23.01
C ALA A 120 -11.42 31.87 -22.81
N SER A 121 -11.79 31.27 -21.67
CA SER A 121 -13.17 30.91 -21.35
C SER A 121 -14.08 32.11 -21.09
N LEU A 122 -13.51 33.28 -20.73
CA LEU A 122 -14.26 34.53 -20.59
C LEU A 122 -14.42 35.26 -21.93
N MET A 123 -13.59 34.97 -22.94
CA MET A 123 -13.68 35.61 -24.25
C MET A 123 -14.89 35.12 -25.08
N THR A 124 -15.51 34.01 -24.68
CA THR A 124 -16.66 33.40 -25.38
C THR A 124 -18.01 33.65 -24.70
N ILE A 125 -18.04 34.35 -23.56
CA ILE A 125 -19.28 34.76 -22.88
C ILE A 125 -19.64 36.18 -23.35
N GLY A 126 -20.79 36.33 -24.00
CA GLY A 126 -21.34 37.60 -24.51
C GLY A 126 -22.84 37.70 -24.29
#